data_AF-A0A1H9MRU5-F1
#
_entry.id   AF-A0A1H9MRU5-F1
#
_cell.length_a   1.000
_cell.length_b   1.000
_cell.length_c   1.000
_cell.angle_alpha   90.00
_cell.angle_beta   90.00
_cell.angle_gamma   90.00
#
_symmetry.space_group_name_H-M   'P 1'
#
loop_
_entity.id
_entity.type
_entity.pdbx_description
1 polymer ?
#
loop_
_entity_poly.entity_id
_entity_poly.type
_entity_poly.pdbx_seq_one_letter_code
_entity_poly.pdbx_strand_id
1 'polypeptide(L)'
;MDKTRLPRWGWLLVGLFLAALTANILNLFLVPAVFPDAYRSITVITTMAPVLIYVGVWYDEDRQQYWTHSRARIVGDVLFVATGAALGSAIALVAIVGFGIPSFVQDVVAMGAGFLLSWGVFWWRNPGLYTAESGR
;
A
#
# COMPACT_ATOMS: atom_id res chain seq x y z
N MET A 1 0.59 -12.66 -15.45
CA MET A 1 -0.79 -12.18 -15.68
C MET A 1 -0.84 -11.56 -17.06
N ASP A 2 -1.90 -11.83 -17.80
CA ASP A 2 -2.07 -11.32 -19.16
C ASP A 2 -2.75 -9.94 -19.10
N LYS A 3 -2.03 -8.88 -19.50
CA LYS A 3 -2.50 -7.48 -19.46
C LYS A 3 -3.72 -7.25 -20.34
N THR A 4 -3.96 -8.13 -21.31
CA THR A 4 -5.03 -8.01 -22.31
C THR A 4 -6.39 -8.46 -21.79
N ARG A 5 -6.45 -9.22 -20.67
CA ARG A 5 -7.71 -9.76 -20.15
C ARG A 5 -8.63 -8.73 -19.51
N LEU A 6 -8.08 -7.68 -18.91
CA LEU A 6 -8.85 -6.63 -18.25
C LEU A 6 -8.16 -5.26 -18.43
N PRO A 7 -8.93 -4.16 -18.48
CA PRO A 7 -8.37 -2.81 -18.44
C PRO A 7 -7.70 -2.55 -17.08
N ARG A 8 -6.85 -1.51 -17.00
CA ARG A 8 -6.10 -1.11 -15.79
C ARG A 8 -6.95 -1.09 -14.51
N TRP A 9 -8.13 -0.49 -14.61
CA TRP A 9 -9.08 -0.39 -13.51
C TRP A 9 -9.62 -1.77 -13.08
N GLY A 10 -9.77 -2.73 -14.00
CA GLY A 10 -10.24 -4.08 -13.68
C GLY A 10 -9.27 -4.84 -12.77
N TRP A 11 -7.98 -4.82 -13.08
CA TRP A 11 -6.98 -5.46 -12.20
C TRP A 11 -6.77 -4.72 -10.89
N LEU A 12 -6.87 -3.38 -10.89
CA LEU A 12 -6.90 -2.60 -9.65
C LEU A 12 -8.07 -3.05 -8.76
N LEU A 13 -9.28 -3.14 -9.31
CA LEU A 13 -10.46 -3.57 -8.56
C LEU A 13 -10.32 -4.98 -8.00
N VAL A 14 -9.83 -5.93 -8.82
CA VAL A 14 -9.58 -7.30 -8.35
C VAL A 14 -8.55 -7.33 -7.23
N GLY A 15 -7.43 -6.61 -7.38
CA GLY A 15 -6.40 -6.53 -6.36
C GLY A 15 -6.93 -5.89 -5.07
N LEU A 16 -7.66 -4.77 -5.18
CA LEU A 16 -8.22 -4.06 -4.03
C LEU A 16 -9.28 -4.90 -3.33
N PHE A 17 -10.09 -5.64 -4.08
CA PHE A 17 -11.05 -6.58 -3.51
C PHE A 17 -10.35 -7.68 -2.71
N LEU A 18 -9.30 -8.30 -3.27
CA LEU A 18 -8.52 -9.32 -2.56
C LEU A 18 -7.80 -8.75 -1.32
N ALA A 19 -7.26 -7.53 -1.42
CA ALA A 19 -6.66 -6.84 -0.28
C ALA A 19 -7.70 -6.55 0.80
N ALA A 20 -8.88 -6.05 0.43
CA ALA A 20 -9.98 -5.80 1.36
C ALA A 20 -10.45 -7.11 2.03
N LEU A 21 -10.60 -8.19 1.28
CA LEU A 21 -10.96 -9.50 1.83
C LEU A 21 -9.89 -9.98 2.83
N THR A 22 -8.61 -9.87 2.46
CA THR A 22 -7.48 -10.22 3.34
C THR A 22 -7.47 -9.35 4.60
N ALA A 23 -7.66 -8.04 4.47
CA ALA A 23 -7.72 -7.11 5.59
C ALA A 23 -8.87 -7.45 6.53
N ASN A 24 -10.06 -7.77 6.00
CA ASN A 24 -11.22 -8.14 6.82
C ASN A 24 -11.00 -9.48 7.54
N ILE A 25 -10.40 -10.46 6.89
CA ILE A 25 -10.00 -11.72 7.53
C ILE A 25 -9.02 -11.44 8.67
N LEU A 26 -7.94 -10.68 8.40
CA LEU A 26 -6.97 -10.31 9.42
C LEU A 26 -7.62 -9.55 10.56
N ASN A 27 -8.52 -8.61 10.26
CA ASN A 27 -9.23 -7.85 11.29
C ASN A 27 -10.15 -8.73 12.13
N LEU A 28 -10.84 -9.69 11.52
CA LEU A 28 -11.68 -10.64 12.25
C LEU A 28 -10.89 -11.47 13.26
N PHE A 29 -9.62 -11.80 12.96
CA PHE A 29 -8.77 -12.56 13.87
C PHE A 29 -7.95 -11.68 14.83
N LEU A 30 -7.54 -10.48 14.42
CA LEU A 30 -6.61 -9.61 15.18
C LEU A 30 -7.30 -8.51 16.00
N VAL A 31 -8.42 -7.94 15.52
CA VAL A 31 -9.11 -6.84 16.21
C VAL A 31 -9.80 -7.31 17.49
N PRO A 32 -10.53 -8.44 17.53
CA PRO A 32 -11.13 -8.91 18.79
C PRO A 32 -10.10 -9.33 19.84
N ALA A 33 -8.87 -9.65 19.42
CA ALA A 33 -7.87 -10.27 20.28
C ALA A 33 -6.76 -9.32 20.75
N VAL A 34 -6.42 -8.26 20.00
CA VAL A 34 -5.18 -7.51 20.24
C VAL A 34 -5.29 -5.98 20.07
N PHE A 35 -6.19 -5.44 19.22
CA PHE A 35 -6.14 -4.02 18.84
C PHE A 35 -7.49 -3.28 18.92
N PRO A 36 -7.52 -2.01 19.39
CA PRO A 36 -8.70 -1.13 19.32
C PRO A 36 -9.21 -0.92 17.89
N ASP A 37 -10.50 -0.57 17.74
CA ASP A 37 -11.14 -0.34 16.43
C ASP A 37 -10.40 0.68 15.55
N ALA A 38 -9.73 1.66 16.17
CA ALA A 38 -8.91 2.65 15.49
C ALA A 38 -7.77 2.04 14.65
N TYR A 39 -7.32 0.82 14.94
CA TYR A 39 -6.24 0.15 14.20
C TYR A 39 -6.74 -0.59 12.94
N ARG A 40 -8.05 -0.63 12.72
CA ARG A 40 -8.65 -1.25 11.52
C ARG A 40 -8.19 -0.56 10.23
N SER A 41 -8.00 0.76 10.24
CA SER A 41 -7.52 1.50 9.07
C SER A 41 -6.08 1.14 8.71
N ILE A 42 -5.24 0.79 9.69
CA ILE A 42 -3.84 0.39 9.48
C ILE A 42 -3.76 -0.92 8.69
N THR A 43 -4.55 -1.94 9.05
CA THR A 43 -4.54 -3.23 8.34
C THR A 43 -5.07 -3.09 6.92
N VAL A 44 -6.10 -2.27 6.72
CA VAL A 44 -6.66 -1.96 5.40
C VAL A 44 -5.63 -1.29 4.50
N ILE A 45 -4.97 -0.22 4.95
CA ILE A 45 -3.98 0.44 4.08
C ILE A 45 -2.70 -0.38 3.91
N THR A 46 -2.26 -1.11 4.92
CA THR A 46 -1.09 -2.01 4.83
C THR A 46 -1.27 -3.08 3.75
N THR A 47 -2.50 -3.56 3.56
CA THR A 47 -2.83 -4.55 2.54
C THR A 47 -3.11 -3.92 1.17
N MET A 48 -3.72 -2.73 1.13
CA MET A 48 -4.05 -2.04 -0.12
C MET A 48 -2.84 -1.33 -0.78
N ALA A 49 -1.89 -0.82 0.01
CA ALA A 49 -0.75 -0.08 -0.52
C ALA A 49 0.09 -0.90 -1.52
N PRO A 50 0.46 -2.17 -1.25
CA PRO A 50 1.09 -3.03 -2.26
C PRO A 50 0.27 -3.15 -3.54
N VAL A 51 -1.05 -3.30 -3.45
CA VAL A 51 -1.89 -3.41 -4.65
C VAL A 51 -1.80 -2.13 -5.49
N LEU A 52 -1.98 -0.97 -4.87
CA LEU A 52 -1.98 0.31 -5.57
C LEU A 52 -0.64 0.58 -6.26
N ILE A 53 0.47 0.33 -5.56
CA ILE A 53 1.82 0.56 -6.06
C ILE A 53 2.15 -0.41 -7.20
N TYR A 54 1.97 -1.71 -6.97
CA TYR A 54 2.44 -2.73 -7.91
C TYR A 54 1.56 -2.85 -9.13
N VAL A 55 0.24 -2.64 -9.03
CA VAL A 55 -0.61 -2.57 -10.22
C VAL A 55 -0.28 -1.32 -11.04
N GLY A 56 0.06 -0.20 -10.38
CA GLY A 56 0.59 0.99 -11.06
C GLY A 56 1.86 0.70 -11.85
N VAL A 57 2.87 0.11 -11.20
CA VAL A 57 4.15 -0.28 -11.83
C VAL A 57 3.96 -1.34 -12.92
N TRP A 58 2.99 -2.24 -12.77
CA TRP A 58 2.71 -3.25 -13.78
C TRP A 58 2.10 -2.67 -15.05
N TYR A 59 1.24 -1.67 -14.93
CA TYR A 59 0.59 -1.05 -16.10
C TYR A 59 1.46 -0.04 -16.82
N ASP A 60 2.37 0.62 -16.10
CA ASP A 60 3.30 1.58 -16.66
C ASP A 60 4.35 0.88 -17.55
N GLU A 61 4.39 1.25 -18.83
CA GLU A 61 5.29 0.63 -19.81
C GLU A 61 6.75 0.95 -19.51
N ASP A 62 7.03 2.18 -19.08
CA ASP A 62 8.38 2.64 -18.76
C ASP A 62 8.94 1.96 -17.49
N ARG A 63 8.05 1.43 -16.64
CA ARG A 63 8.41 0.77 -15.38
C ARG A 63 8.38 -0.76 -15.46
N GLN A 64 8.10 -1.34 -16.63
CA GLN A 64 8.05 -2.80 -16.78
C GLN A 64 9.37 -3.50 -16.44
N GLN A 65 10.50 -2.82 -16.61
CA GLN A 65 11.82 -3.34 -16.23
C GLN A 65 11.87 -3.82 -14.77
N TYR A 66 11.04 -3.27 -13.88
CA TYR A 66 10.92 -3.71 -12.49
C TYR A 66 10.69 -5.21 -12.36
N TRP A 67 9.87 -5.78 -13.24
CA TRP A 67 9.45 -7.18 -13.19
C TRP A 67 10.52 -8.17 -13.65
N THR A 68 11.66 -7.67 -14.15
CA THR A 68 12.84 -8.48 -14.49
C THR A 68 13.72 -8.77 -13.27
N HIS A 69 13.51 -8.09 -12.16
CA HIS A 69 14.23 -8.34 -10.91
C HIS A 69 13.95 -9.73 -10.33
N SER A 70 14.87 -10.21 -9.49
CA SER A 70 14.72 -11.48 -8.79
C SER A 70 13.49 -11.48 -7.87
N ARG A 71 12.85 -12.64 -7.73
CA ARG A 71 11.69 -12.81 -6.83
C ARG A 71 11.99 -12.38 -5.39
N ALA A 72 13.21 -12.67 -4.91
CA ALA A 72 13.65 -12.26 -3.59
C ALA A 72 13.63 -10.73 -3.41
N ARG A 73 14.06 -9.98 -4.44
CA ARG A 73 14.00 -8.51 -4.42
C ARG A 73 12.57 -8.00 -4.39
N ILE A 74 11.69 -8.56 -5.23
CA ILE A 74 10.27 -8.18 -5.29
C ILE A 74 9.58 -8.45 -3.95
N VAL A 75 9.77 -9.62 -3.35
CA VAL A 75 9.22 -9.96 -2.04
C VAL A 75 9.75 -9.01 -0.96
N GLY A 76 11.06 -8.69 -1.00
CA GLY A 76 11.65 -7.70 -0.11
C GLY A 76 10.96 -6.34 -0.25
N ASP A 77 10.81 -5.83 -1.46
CA ASP A 77 10.13 -4.55 -1.72
C ASP A 77 8.68 -4.56 -1.20
N VAL A 78 7.95 -5.67 -1.35
CA VAL A 78 6.57 -5.80 -0.82
C VAL A 78 6.56 -5.69 0.70
N LEU A 79 7.50 -6.34 1.39
CA LEU A 79 7.63 -6.25 2.84
C LEU A 79 7.97 -4.82 3.30
N PHE A 80 8.86 -4.13 2.57
CA PHE A 80 9.21 -2.74 2.84
C PHE A 80 8.01 -1.79 2.64
N VAL A 81 7.24 -2.01 1.56
CA VAL A 81 6.00 -1.29 1.27
C VAL A 81 4.96 -1.51 2.36
N ALA A 82 4.73 -2.76 2.77
CA ALA A 82 3.79 -3.10 3.84
C ALA A 82 4.21 -2.49 5.18
N THR A 83 5.50 -2.60 5.52
CA THR A 83 6.08 -1.99 6.73
C THR A 83 5.93 -0.47 6.72
N GLY A 84 6.25 0.18 5.59
CA GLY A 84 6.09 1.62 5.41
C GLY A 84 4.63 2.08 5.56
N ALA A 85 3.69 1.30 5.01
CA ALA A 85 2.27 1.58 5.16
C ALA A 85 1.81 1.45 6.63
N ALA A 86 2.20 0.38 7.30
CA ALA A 86 1.86 0.14 8.69
C ALA A 86 2.42 1.24 9.61
N LEU A 87 3.71 1.56 9.47
CA LEU A 87 4.39 2.59 10.27
C LEU A 87 3.82 3.98 10.00
N GLY A 88 3.64 4.37 8.73
CA GLY A 88 3.13 5.70 8.37
C GLY A 88 1.73 5.93 8.92
N SER A 89 0.87 4.91 8.84
CA SER A 89 -0.48 4.96 9.38
C SER A 89 -0.48 5.03 10.91
N ALA A 90 0.35 4.22 11.57
CA ALA A 90 0.46 4.21 13.01
C ALA A 90 0.95 5.56 13.56
N ILE A 91 1.99 6.13 12.96
CA ILE A 91 2.54 7.45 13.35
C ILE A 91 1.47 8.52 13.22
N ALA A 92 0.77 8.58 12.08
CA ALA A 92 -0.26 9.56 11.85
C ALA A 92 -1.43 9.42 12.83
N LEU A 93 -1.87 8.18 13.08
CA LEU A 93 -2.97 7.92 14.01
C LEU A 93 -2.61 8.30 15.45
N VAL A 94 -1.42 7.91 15.92
CA VAL A 94 -0.91 8.31 17.25
C VAL A 94 -0.81 9.83 17.38
N ALA A 95 -0.40 10.52 16.32
CA ALA A 95 -0.29 11.97 16.34
C ALA A 95 -1.65 12.68 16.47
N ILE A 96 -2.76 12.06 16.06
CA ILE A 96 -4.07 12.74 15.95
C ILE A 96 -5.20 12.17 16.80
N VAL A 97 -5.04 10.98 17.40
CA VAL A 97 -6.10 10.28 18.15
C VAL A 97 -6.64 11.07 19.34
N GLY A 98 -5.88 12.05 19.86
CA GLY A 98 -6.28 12.91 20.98
C GLY A 98 -6.93 14.25 20.62
N PHE A 99 -7.03 14.61 19.34
CA PHE A 99 -7.51 15.96 18.94
C PHE A 99 -9.03 16.10 18.86
N GLY A 100 -9.80 15.06 19.20
CA GLY A 100 -11.27 15.11 19.15
C GLY A 100 -11.84 15.25 17.73
N ILE A 101 -11.02 15.02 16.69
CA ILE A 101 -11.45 15.05 15.30
C ILE A 101 -12.27 13.79 14.95
N PRO A 102 -13.20 13.87 13.98
CA PRO A 102 -14.03 12.73 13.59
C PRO A 102 -13.19 11.52 13.17
N SER A 103 -13.61 10.31 13.56
CA SER A 103 -12.90 9.05 13.25
C SER A 103 -12.62 8.88 11.75
N PHE A 104 -13.59 9.24 10.91
CA PHE A 104 -13.42 9.24 9.46
C PHE A 104 -12.21 10.09 8.99
N VAL A 105 -12.01 11.27 9.59
CA VAL A 105 -10.87 12.13 9.25
C VAL A 105 -9.57 11.49 9.72
N GLN A 106 -9.57 10.87 10.91
CA GLN A 106 -8.39 10.15 11.42
C GLN A 106 -8.00 9.02 10.48
N ASP A 107 -8.97 8.22 10.03
CA ASP A 107 -8.75 7.11 9.11
C ASP A 107 -8.20 7.59 7.76
N VAL A 108 -8.78 8.64 7.17
CA VAL A 108 -8.29 9.21 5.91
C VAL A 108 -6.86 9.72 6.04
N VAL A 109 -6.52 10.40 7.13
CA VAL A 109 -5.16 10.90 7.39
C VAL A 109 -4.19 9.73 7.59
N ALA A 110 -4.56 8.72 8.38
CA ALA A 110 -3.74 7.53 8.58
C ALA A 110 -3.50 6.77 7.28
N MET A 111 -4.55 6.55 6.48
CA MET A 111 -4.43 5.92 5.16
C MET A 111 -3.53 6.72 4.23
N GLY A 112 -3.68 8.04 4.18
CA GLY A 112 -2.83 8.92 3.38
C GLY A 112 -1.37 8.84 3.80
N ALA A 113 -1.08 8.97 5.09
CA ALA A 113 0.28 8.90 5.62
C ALA A 113 0.93 7.52 5.39
N GLY A 114 0.19 6.44 5.62
CA GLY A 114 0.64 5.09 5.32
C GLY A 114 0.98 4.92 3.85
N PHE A 115 0.08 5.32 2.95
CA PHE A 115 0.34 5.24 1.53
C PHE A 115 1.56 6.06 1.10
N LEU A 116 1.67 7.31 1.55
CA LEU A 116 2.78 8.19 1.20
C LEU A 116 4.12 7.64 1.67
N LEU A 117 4.19 7.12 2.90
CA LEU A 117 5.43 6.53 3.41
C LEU A 117 5.79 5.24 2.68
N SER A 118 4.80 4.39 2.42
CA SER A 118 4.95 3.17 1.62
C SER A 118 5.48 3.46 0.21
N TRP A 119 4.90 4.47 -0.44
CA TRP A 119 5.34 4.96 -1.76
C TRP A 119 6.76 5.52 -1.70
N GLY A 120 7.07 6.36 -0.71
CA GLY A 120 8.40 6.93 -0.52
C GLY A 120 9.48 5.85 -0.33
N VAL A 121 9.19 4.82 0.47
CA VAL A 121 10.08 3.67 0.67
C VAL A 121 10.28 2.89 -0.63
N PHE A 122 9.20 2.64 -1.39
CA PHE A 122 9.29 1.96 -2.68
C PHE A 122 10.13 2.75 -3.68
N TRP A 123 9.88 4.06 -3.78
CA TRP A 123 10.62 4.99 -4.63
C TRP A 123 12.10 5.01 -4.26
N TRP A 124 12.43 5.11 -2.97
CA TRP A 124 13.81 5.13 -2.50
C TRP A 124 14.56 3.83 -2.79
N ARG A 125 13.91 2.66 -2.69
CA ARG A 125 14.51 1.36 -3.06
C ARG A 125 14.66 1.14 -4.55
N ASN A 126 13.88 1.84 -5.37
CA ASN A 126 13.84 1.63 -6.82
C ASN A 126 14.05 2.94 -7.60
N PRO A 127 15.15 3.68 -7.35
CA PRO A 127 15.37 5.00 -7.95
C PRO A 127 15.46 4.92 -9.49
N GLY A 128 16.02 3.81 -10.01
CA GLY A 128 16.15 3.55 -11.46
C GLY A 128 14.82 3.48 -12.22
N LEU A 129 13.68 3.29 -11.54
CA LEU A 129 12.36 3.36 -12.17
C LEU A 129 11.89 4.79 -12.44
N TYR A 130 12.49 5.77 -11.78
CA TYR A 130 12.03 7.17 -11.78
C TYR A 130 13.07 8.15 -12.35
N THR A 131 14.28 7.68 -12.66
CA THR A 131 15.36 8.53 -13.18
C THR A 131 15.25 8.80 -14.68
N ALA A 132 14.43 8.06 -15.42
CA ALA A 132 14.24 8.24 -16.87
C ALA A 132 13.35 9.45 -17.24
N GLU A 133 12.58 9.97 -16.28
CA GLU A 133 11.69 11.13 -16.47
C GLU A 133 12.43 12.48 -16.44
N SER A 134 13.62 12.56 -15.84
CA SER A 134 14.37 13.82 -15.69
C SER A 134 15.34 14.13 -16.83
N GLY A 135 15.34 13.33 -17.90
CA GLY A 135 16.26 13.43 -19.03
C GLY A 135 15.64 13.82 -20.38
N ARG A 136 14.40 14.34 -20.40
CA ARG A 136 13.76 14.87 -21.61
C ARG A 136 13.36 16.32 -21.44
#